data_AF-A0A932PH92-F1
#
_entry.id   AF-A0A932PH92-F1
#
_cell.length_a   1.000
_cell.length_b   1.000
_cell.length_c   1.000
_cell.angle_alpha   90.00
_cell.angle_beta   90.00
_cell.angle_gamma   90.00
#
_symmetry.space_group_name_H-M   'P 1'
#
loop_
_entity.id
_entity.type
_entity.pdbx_description
1 polymer ?
#
loop_
_entity_poly.entity_id
_entity_poly.type
_entity_poly.pdbx_seq_one_letter_code
_entity_poly.pdbx_strand_id
1 'polypeptide(L)'
;RGQFTQAAEVYGDLVGKVSPQNVRFAWSFGDTLARQALAHGEYQAVRDIYSGIAQKFPNEADIQAHIEAQLQKLDLVGKAAPGFEVRDLDGKKLALDDYRSKVTLVDFWATWCGPCVAEMPNVRAVYDKYRSRGF
;
A
#
# COMPACT_ATOMS: atom_id res chain seq x y z
N ARG A 1 -4.18 -18.39 -6.56
CA ARG A 1 -4.99 -18.05 -5.37
C ARG A 1 -4.09 -17.22 -4.46
N GLY A 2 -4.55 -16.08 -3.96
CA GLY A 2 -3.76 -15.25 -3.06
C GLY A 2 -3.44 -16.00 -1.77
N GLN A 3 -2.27 -15.76 -1.21
CA GLN A 3 -1.82 -16.28 0.09
C GLN A 3 -2.75 -15.84 1.22
N PHE A 4 -3.45 -14.70 1.10
CA PHE A 4 -4.29 -14.15 2.15
C PHE A 4 -5.79 -14.28 1.89
N THR A 5 -6.23 -14.80 0.74
CA THR A 5 -7.68 -14.93 0.44
C THR A 5 -8.42 -15.75 1.49
N GLN A 6 -7.90 -16.95 1.81
CA GLN A 6 -8.50 -17.80 2.84
C GLN A 6 -8.40 -17.18 4.24
N ALA A 7 -7.30 -16.49 4.53
CA ALA A 7 -7.12 -15.80 5.81
C ALA A 7 -8.10 -14.63 5.97
N ALA A 8 -8.39 -13.90 4.90
CA ALA A 8 -9.37 -12.82 4.88
C ALA A 8 -10.78 -13.33 5.12
N GLU A 9 -11.16 -14.46 4.52
CA GLU A 9 -12.45 -15.13 4.77
C GLU A 9 -12.60 -15.55 6.25
N VAL A 10 -11.61 -16.28 6.78
CA VAL A 10 -11.59 -16.70 8.19
C VAL A 10 -11.61 -15.50 9.12
N TYR A 11 -10.89 -14.44 8.78
CA TYR A 11 -10.89 -13.21 9.56
C TYR A 11 -12.26 -12.51 9.55
N GLY A 12 -12.94 -12.44 8.41
CA GLY A 12 -14.31 -11.90 8.33
C GLY A 12 -15.27 -12.63 9.26
N ASP A 13 -15.21 -13.97 9.27
CA ASP A 13 -16.00 -14.81 10.19
C ASP A 13 -15.66 -14.54 11.67
N LEU A 14 -14.38 -14.33 11.99
CA LEU A 14 -13.93 -14.01 13.33
C LEU A 14 -14.42 -12.63 13.78
N VAL A 15 -14.24 -11.60 12.96
CA VAL A 15 -14.71 -10.23 13.24
C VAL A 15 -16.20 -10.19 13.46
N GLY A 16 -16.98 -10.95 12.67
CA GLY A 16 -18.42 -11.07 12.86
C GLY A 16 -18.81 -11.49 14.29
N LYS A 17 -17.98 -12.34 14.92
CA LYS A 17 -18.18 -12.87 16.28
C LYS A 17 -17.56 -12.01 17.38
N VAL A 18 -16.76 -10.99 17.06
CA VAL A 18 -16.15 -10.10 18.06
C VAL A 18 -17.23 -9.20 18.69
N SER A 19 -17.24 -9.16 20.02
CA SER A 19 -18.10 -8.24 20.79
C SER A 19 -17.68 -6.78 20.57
N PRO A 20 -18.61 -5.81 20.49
CA PRO A 20 -18.30 -4.39 20.31
C PRO A 20 -17.26 -3.84 21.30
N GLN A 21 -17.25 -4.33 22.54
CA GLN A 21 -16.29 -3.92 23.57
C GLN A 21 -14.82 -4.28 23.24
N ASN A 22 -14.61 -5.18 22.27
CA ASN A 22 -13.29 -5.64 21.83
C ASN A 22 -12.87 -5.04 20.48
N VAL A 23 -13.48 -3.91 20.07
CA VAL A 23 -13.18 -3.20 18.82
C VAL A 23 -11.68 -3.01 18.59
N ARG A 24 -10.93 -2.59 19.62
CA ARG A 24 -9.49 -2.33 19.50
C ARG A 24 -8.69 -3.58 19.12
N PHE A 25 -9.11 -4.75 19.60
CA PHE A 25 -8.49 -6.02 19.24
C PHE A 25 -8.78 -6.38 17.79
N ALA A 26 -10.05 -6.32 17.38
CA ALA A 26 -10.44 -6.55 15.99
C ALA A 26 -9.70 -5.60 15.05
N TRP A 27 -9.66 -4.30 15.37
CA TRP A 27 -8.92 -3.30 14.63
C TRP A 27 -7.44 -3.65 14.48
N SER A 28 -6.74 -3.89 15.60
CA SER A 28 -5.29 -4.14 15.59
C SER A 28 -4.93 -5.36 14.72
N PHE A 29 -5.65 -6.46 14.90
CA PHE A 29 -5.42 -7.67 14.13
C PHE A 29 -5.77 -7.47 12.65
N GLY A 30 -6.93 -6.87 12.37
CA GLY A 30 -7.38 -6.59 11.02
C GLY A 30 -6.45 -5.68 10.24
N ASP A 31 -6.01 -4.57 10.83
CA ASP A 31 -5.05 -3.65 10.20
C ASP A 31 -3.72 -4.35 9.94
N THR A 32 -3.25 -5.21 10.87
CA THR A 32 -2.04 -6.02 10.65
C THR A 32 -2.20 -6.98 9.47
N LEU A 33 -3.32 -7.71 9.41
CA LEU A 33 -3.59 -8.64 8.32
C LEU A 33 -3.72 -7.90 6.97
N ALA A 34 -4.41 -6.76 6.96
CA ALA A 34 -4.57 -5.91 5.79
C ALA A 34 -3.20 -5.40 5.28
N ARG A 35 -2.30 -4.97 6.16
CA ARG A 35 -0.94 -4.54 5.80
C ARG A 35 -0.10 -5.68 5.24
N GLN A 36 -0.24 -6.90 5.77
CA GLN A 36 0.43 -8.07 5.22
C GLN A 36 -0.10 -8.41 3.82
N ALA A 37 -1.42 -8.46 3.64
CA ALA A 37 -2.03 -8.65 2.32
C ALA A 37 -1.57 -7.56 1.32
N LEU A 38 -1.48 -6.30 1.78
CA LEU A 38 -0.98 -5.19 0.96
C LEU A 38 0.49 -5.38 0.53
N ALA A 39 1.37 -5.82 1.44
CA ALA A 39 2.78 -6.09 1.14
C ALA A 39 2.96 -7.18 0.08
N HIS A 40 1.98 -8.07 -0.06
CA HIS A 40 1.94 -9.11 -1.09
C HIS A 40 1.15 -8.74 -2.35
N GLY A 41 0.66 -7.49 -2.44
CA GLY A 41 -0.12 -7.00 -3.58
C GLY A 41 -1.54 -7.55 -3.67
N GLU A 42 -2.07 -8.13 -2.59
CA GLU A 42 -3.41 -8.73 -2.56
C GLU A 42 -4.50 -7.69 -2.28
N TYR A 43 -4.63 -6.71 -3.17
CA TYR A 43 -5.48 -5.53 -2.96
C TYR A 43 -6.96 -5.82 -2.72
N GLN A 44 -7.49 -6.95 -3.21
CA GLN A 44 -8.87 -7.35 -2.94
C GLN A 44 -9.02 -7.82 -1.48
N ALA A 45 -8.10 -8.65 -0.98
CA ALA A 45 -8.11 -9.09 0.40
C ALA A 45 -8.02 -7.90 1.37
N VAL A 46 -7.21 -6.89 1.04
CA VAL A 46 -7.13 -5.63 1.82
C VAL A 46 -8.50 -4.93 1.88
N ARG A 47 -9.20 -4.84 0.74
CA ARG A 47 -10.56 -4.25 0.68
C ARG A 47 -11.54 -5.04 1.53
N ASP A 48 -11.57 -6.35 1.38
CA ASP A 48 -12.49 -7.23 2.08
C ASP A 48 -12.31 -7.13 3.61
N ILE A 49 -11.04 -7.14 4.07
CA ILE A 49 -10.69 -6.98 5.49
C ILE A 49 -11.19 -5.64 6.03
N TYR A 50 -10.85 -4.54 5.37
CA TYR A 50 -11.23 -3.21 5.85
C TYR A 50 -12.74 -2.95 5.77
N SER A 51 -13.40 -3.36 4.68
CA SER A 51 -14.86 -3.24 4.56
C SER A 51 -15.59 -4.08 5.61
N GLY A 52 -15.10 -5.27 5.94
CA GLY A 52 -15.67 -6.11 7.00
C GLY A 52 -15.57 -5.47 8.39
N ILE A 53 -14.43 -4.85 8.71
CA ILE A 53 -14.26 -4.09 9.96
C ILE A 53 -15.18 -2.87 9.99
N ALA A 54 -15.23 -2.10 8.89
CA ALA A 54 -16.05 -0.90 8.80
C ALA A 54 -17.54 -1.20 9.00
N GLN A 55 -18.05 -2.29 8.40
CA GLN A 55 -19.43 -2.72 8.57
C GLN A 55 -19.73 -3.18 10.01
N LYS A 56 -18.79 -3.85 10.67
CA LYS A 56 -18.97 -4.35 12.03
C LYS A 56 -18.96 -3.24 13.09
N PHE A 57 -18.16 -2.21 12.86
CA PHE A 57 -17.93 -1.14 13.82
C PHE A 57 -18.26 0.26 13.23
N PRO A 58 -19.51 0.51 12.81
CA PRO A 58 -19.89 1.72 12.08
C PRO A 58 -19.77 3.01 12.91
N ASN A 59 -19.83 2.90 14.24
CA ASN A 59 -19.85 4.06 15.15
C ASN A 59 -18.45 4.47 15.66
N GLU A 60 -17.39 3.86 15.13
CA GLU A 60 -16.02 4.06 15.59
C GLU A 60 -15.29 5.03 14.66
N ALA A 61 -15.45 6.33 14.91
CA ALA A 61 -15.04 7.39 13.98
C ALA A 61 -13.57 7.30 13.55
N ASP A 62 -12.65 7.05 14.48
CA ASP A 62 -11.21 6.95 14.18
C ASP A 62 -10.88 5.75 13.28
N ILE A 63 -11.57 4.62 13.49
CA ILE A 63 -11.40 3.41 12.68
C ILE A 63 -11.97 3.63 11.28
N GLN A 64 -13.16 4.23 11.18
CA GLN A 64 -13.78 4.55 9.90
C GLN A 64 -12.90 5.50 9.08
N ALA A 65 -12.39 6.58 9.70
CA ALA A 65 -11.51 7.54 9.04
C ALA A 65 -10.22 6.90 8.53
N HIS A 66 -9.60 6.01 9.31
CA HIS A 66 -8.40 5.29 8.85
C HIS A 66 -8.74 4.36 7.69
N ILE A 67 -9.81 3.56 7.79
CA ILE A 67 -10.23 2.63 6.74
C ILE A 67 -10.50 3.39 5.43
N GLU A 68 -11.26 4.48 5.50
CA GLU A 68 -11.56 5.32 4.35
C GLU A 68 -10.26 5.81 3.69
N ALA A 69 -9.31 6.32 4.47
CA ALA A 69 -8.02 6.78 3.95
C ALA A 69 -7.21 5.66 3.29
N GLN A 70 -7.29 4.41 3.78
CA GLN A 70 -6.61 3.28 3.13
C GLN A 70 -7.31 2.84 1.85
N LEU A 71 -8.64 2.78 1.84
CA LEU A 71 -9.42 2.43 0.64
C LEU A 71 -9.22 3.47 -0.47
N GLN A 72 -9.22 4.76 -0.14
CA GLN A 72 -8.91 5.84 -1.07
C GLN A 72 -7.52 5.68 -1.71
N LYS A 73 -6.51 5.26 -0.93
CA LYS A 73 -5.16 4.96 -1.48
C LYS A 73 -5.19 3.77 -2.42
N LEU A 74 -5.90 2.70 -2.06
CA LEU A 74 -6.03 1.52 -2.91
C LEU A 74 -6.75 1.82 -4.23
N ASP A 75 -7.64 2.79 -4.26
CA ASP A 75 -8.35 3.20 -5.46
C ASP A 75 -7.48 3.99 -6.44
N LEU A 76 -6.26 4.36 -6.05
CA LEU A 76 -5.25 4.91 -6.95
C LEU A 76 -4.47 3.83 -7.70
N VAL A 77 -4.52 2.58 -7.24
CA VAL A 77 -3.83 1.46 -7.91
C VAL A 77 -4.45 1.23 -9.28
N GLY A 78 -3.60 1.18 -10.32
CA GLY A 78 -4.03 1.03 -11.71
C GLY A 78 -4.51 2.32 -12.38
N LYS A 79 -4.59 3.45 -11.64
CA LYS A 79 -4.81 4.78 -12.20
C LYS A 79 -3.48 5.43 -12.57
N ALA A 80 -3.54 6.46 -13.41
CA ALA A 80 -2.37 7.28 -13.69
C ALA A 80 -1.85 7.92 -12.38
N ALA A 81 -0.54 7.83 -12.16
CA ALA A 81 0.09 8.49 -11.03
C ALA A 81 -0.11 10.02 -11.13
N PRO A 82 -0.33 10.72 -10.00
CA PRO A 82 -0.43 12.17 -10.00
C PRO A 82 0.84 12.80 -10.59
N GLY A 83 0.66 13.74 -11.53
CA GLY A 83 1.77 14.49 -12.10
C GLY A 83 2.45 15.37 -11.06
N PHE A 84 3.76 15.50 -11.17
CA PHE A 84 4.55 16.45 -10.39
C PHE A 84 5.67 17.05 -11.24
N GLU A 85 6.15 18.21 -10.80
CA GLU A 85 7.30 18.89 -11.36
C GLU A 85 8.23 19.31 -10.22
N VAL A 86 9.51 18.95 -10.35
CA VAL A 86 10.54 19.25 -9.37
C VAL A 86 11.81 19.74 -10.07
N ARG A 87 12.78 20.20 -9.28
CA ARG A 87 14.13 20.47 -9.76
C ARG A 87 15.08 19.42 -9.22
N ASP A 88 15.97 18.94 -10.07
CA ASP A 88 17.08 18.09 -9.63
C ASP A 88 18.17 18.92 -8.91
N LEU A 89 19.25 18.24 -8.51
CA LEU A 89 20.36 18.86 -7.78
C LEU A 89 21.10 19.92 -8.60
N ASP A 90 21.02 19.85 -9.93
CA ASP A 90 21.63 20.82 -10.85
C ASP A 90 20.65 21.96 -11.20
N GLY A 91 19.46 21.97 -10.60
CA GLY A 91 18.42 22.97 -10.82
C GLY A 91 17.59 22.75 -12.10
N LYS A 92 17.82 21.65 -12.83
CA LYS A 92 17.08 21.32 -14.04
C LYS A 92 15.69 20.81 -13.67
N LYS A 93 14.71 21.24 -14.45
CA LYS A 93 13.31 20.82 -14.33
C LYS A 93 13.16 19.34 -14.69
N LEU A 94 12.41 18.61 -13.87
CA LEU A 94 12.02 17.22 -14.06
C LEU A 94 10.52 17.11 -13.85
N ALA A 95 9.78 16.62 -14.85
CA ALA A 95 8.36 16.33 -14.72
C ALA A 95 8.10 14.83 -14.88
N LEU A 96 7.14 14.28 -14.12
CA LEU A 96 6.77 12.86 -14.23
C LEU A 96 6.32 12.49 -15.66
N ASP A 97 5.67 13.43 -16.35
CA ASP A 97 5.19 13.25 -17.72
C ASP A 97 6.31 12.99 -18.73
N ASP A 98 7.55 13.43 -18.45
CA ASP A 98 8.72 13.19 -19.30
C ASP A 98 9.12 11.71 -19.34
N TYR A 99 8.61 10.90 -18.40
CA TYR A 99 8.91 9.47 -18.27
C TYR A 99 7.77 8.56 -18.75
N ARG A 100 6.76 9.12 -19.40
CA ARG A 100 5.65 8.33 -19.98
C ARG A 100 6.18 7.25 -20.91
N SER A 101 5.48 6.11 -20.93
CA SER A 101 5.83 4.91 -21.72
C SER A 101 7.06 4.13 -21.25
N LYS A 102 7.69 4.52 -20.13
CA LYS A 102 8.71 3.73 -19.44
C LYS A 102 8.16 3.19 -18.13
N VAL A 103 8.70 2.06 -17.68
CA VAL A 103 8.50 1.61 -16.31
C VAL A 103 9.34 2.52 -15.43
N THR A 104 8.69 3.36 -14.62
CA THR A 104 9.38 4.36 -13.78
C THR A 104 9.22 3.98 -12.31
N LEU A 105 10.33 3.75 -11.62
CA LEU A 105 10.37 3.60 -10.17
C LEU A 105 10.65 4.97 -9.53
N VAL A 106 9.76 5.40 -8.63
CA VAL A 106 9.95 6.59 -7.80
C VAL A 106 10.21 6.12 -6.37
N ASP A 107 11.38 6.47 -5.82
CA ASP A 107 11.79 6.10 -4.47
C ASP A 107 12.07 7.34 -3.62
N PHE A 108 11.32 7.48 -2.52
CA PHE A 108 11.48 8.56 -1.55
C PHE A 108 12.40 8.07 -0.42
N TRP A 109 13.69 8.28 -0.59
CA TRP A 109 14.72 7.85 0.36
C TRP A 109 15.54 9.01 0.91
N ALA A 110 16.38 8.73 1.89
CA ALA A 110 17.33 9.68 2.44
C ALA A 110 18.62 8.98 2.86
N THR A 111 19.73 9.71 2.87
CA THR A 111 21.06 9.17 3.26
C THR A 111 21.12 8.67 4.70
N TRP A 112 20.25 9.17 5.57
CA TRP A 112 20.10 8.73 6.95
C TRP A 112 19.04 7.63 7.14
N CYS A 113 18.32 7.23 6.09
CA CYS A 113 17.38 6.11 6.14
C CYS A 113 18.15 4.78 5.99
N GLY A 114 18.56 4.19 7.11
CA GLY A 114 19.30 2.92 7.14
C GLY A 114 18.70 1.81 6.27
N PRO A 115 17.40 1.47 6.42
CA PRO A 115 16.75 0.48 5.57
C PRO A 115 16.74 0.86 4.09
N CYS A 116 16.50 2.13 3.74
CA CYS A 116 16.50 2.57 2.34
C CYS A 116 17.87 2.38 1.70
N VAL A 117 18.95 2.73 2.40
CA VAL A 117 20.33 2.56 1.92
C VAL A 117 20.67 1.07 1.75
N ALA A 118 20.20 0.22 2.66
CA ALA A 118 20.37 -1.23 2.56
C ALA A 118 19.66 -1.83 1.34
N GLU A 119 18.59 -1.20 0.84
CA GLU A 119 17.85 -1.64 -0.37
C GLU A 119 18.43 -1.15 -1.69
N MET A 120 19.28 -0.11 -1.69
CA MET A 120 19.89 0.44 -2.91
C MET A 120 20.62 -0.60 -3.78
N PRO A 121 21.34 -1.61 -3.24
CA PRO A 121 21.90 -2.69 -4.05
C PRO A 121 20.84 -3.48 -4.82
N ASN A 122 19.66 -3.71 -4.23
CA ASN A 122 18.56 -4.41 -4.88
C ASN A 122 17.93 -3.55 -5.98
N VAL A 123 17.74 -2.25 -5.72
CA VAL A 123 17.26 -1.29 -6.73
C VAL A 123 18.20 -1.25 -7.94
N ARG A 124 19.52 -1.20 -7.68
CA ARG A 124 20.53 -1.26 -8.75
C ARG A 124 20.46 -2.55 -9.55
N ALA A 125 20.32 -3.70 -8.86
CA ALA A 125 20.19 -4.99 -9.53
C ALA A 125 18.94 -5.07 -10.43
N VAL A 126 17.81 -4.48 -10.00
CA VAL A 126 16.60 -4.35 -10.81
C VAL A 126 16.85 -3.47 -12.03
N TYR A 127 17.46 -2.29 -11.85
CA TYR A 127 17.82 -1.40 -12.96
C TYR A 127 18.72 -2.11 -13.99
N ASP A 128 19.81 -2.74 -13.53
CA ASP A 128 20.76 -3.43 -14.41
C ASP A 128 20.09 -4.56 -15.22
N LYS A 129 19.12 -5.26 -14.60
CA LYS A 129 18.36 -6.34 -15.25
C LYS A 129 17.33 -5.85 -16.26
N TYR A 130 16.68 -4.69 -16.04
CA TYR A 130 15.52 -4.26 -16.83
C TYR A 130 15.74 -2.99 -17.67
N ARG A 131 16.86 -2.27 -17.54
CA ARG A 131 17.11 -1.02 -18.28
C ARG A 131 17.01 -1.14 -19.80
N SER A 132 17.36 -2.29 -20.37
CA SER A 132 17.23 -2.55 -21.82
C SER A 132 15.79 -2.85 -22.26
N ARG A 133 14.88 -3.07 -21.30
CA ARG A 133 13.47 -3.40 -21.51
C ARG A 133 12.53 -2.24 -21.20
N GLY A 134 13.07 -1.02 -21.06
CA GLY A 134 12.28 0.19 -20.81
C GLY A 134 12.05 0.50 -19.33
N PHE A 135 12.92 0.01 -18.44
CA PHE A 135 13.08 0.52 -17.07
C PHE A 135 14.08 1.69 -17.07
#